data_AF-A0A6C0LKC2-F1
#
_entry.id   AF-A0A6C0LKC2-F1
#
_cell.length_a   1.000
_cell.length_b   1.000
_cell.length_c   1.000
_cell.angle_alpha   90.00
_cell.angle_beta   90.00
_cell.angle_gamma   90.00
#
_symmetry.space_group_name_H-M   'P 1'
#
loop_
_entity.id
_entity.type
_entity.pdbx_description
1 polymer ?
#
loop_
_entity_poly.entity_id
_entity_poly.type
_entity_poly.pdbx_seq_one_letter_code
_entity_poly.pdbx_strand_id
1 'polypeptide(L)'
;MSNFFDSALNDLDSLEEKILGPDYAYYKFIKDPGELGMGASGGKIATNIGGIISYVELLSAGKSKASKAGILGNKYFMKTGATCKDVDSGESVTRALYINNVPDGSIPFISSMTGSNFKDFRGLVPGVISDMGHLNPLGIFQAFMLGSNPDCKSITMPTRDSNNIDSTEAAFVATADIQNMNPCWFSDKKNPISGQKCKESFSNYKKRDKMPDDLLIQLYYGSLGLLGLYLLMRMVTKK
;
A
#
# COMPACT_ATOMS: atom_id res chain seq x y z
N MET A 1 -14.87 1.83 31.20
CA MET A 1 -13.43 2.01 31.49
C MET A 1 -12.79 0.81 32.18
N SER A 2 -13.51 0.02 33.01
CA SER A 2 -12.99 -1.23 33.62
C SER A 2 -12.42 -2.21 32.59
N ASN A 3 -13.16 -2.48 31.51
CA ASN A 3 -12.76 -3.44 30.48
C ASN A 3 -11.46 -3.07 29.72
N PHE A 4 -11.06 -1.79 29.72
CA PHE A 4 -9.82 -1.38 29.04
C PHE A 4 -8.59 -1.70 29.90
N PHE A 5 -8.63 -1.33 31.18
CA PHE A 5 -7.53 -1.60 32.11
C PHE A 5 -7.38 -3.10 32.41
N ASP A 6 -8.50 -3.85 32.46
CA ASP A 6 -8.46 -5.30 32.63
C ASP A 6 -7.86 -6.01 31.40
N SER A 7 -8.18 -5.57 30.18
CA SER A 7 -7.52 -6.06 28.95
C SER A 7 -6.05 -5.64 28.90
N ALA A 8 -5.70 -4.43 29.33
CA ALA A 8 -4.32 -3.96 29.36
C ALA A 8 -3.43 -4.77 30.32
N LEU A 9 -4.01 -5.35 31.37
CA LEU A 9 -3.27 -6.15 32.35
C LEU A 9 -3.15 -7.63 31.96
N ASN A 10 -4.10 -8.17 31.19
CA ASN A 10 -4.24 -9.61 30.99
C ASN A 10 -4.18 -10.08 29.53
N ASP A 11 -4.33 -9.18 28.56
CA ASP A 11 -4.37 -9.52 27.12
C ASP A 11 -3.95 -8.32 26.26
N LEU A 12 -2.66 -8.02 26.31
CA LEU A 12 -2.06 -6.89 25.60
C LEU A 12 -2.17 -7.01 24.08
N ASP A 13 -2.02 -8.22 23.53
CA ASP A 13 -2.03 -8.45 22.08
C ASP A 13 -3.42 -8.18 21.49
N SER A 14 -4.50 -8.64 22.14
CA SER A 14 -5.86 -8.36 21.66
C SER A 14 -6.26 -6.89 21.86
N LEU A 15 -5.74 -6.26 22.92
CA LEU A 15 -5.91 -4.83 23.12
C LEU A 15 -5.17 -4.02 22.05
N GLU A 16 -3.95 -4.42 21.71
CA GLU A 16 -3.14 -3.81 20.66
C GLU A 16 -3.84 -3.94 19.31
N GLU A 17 -4.31 -5.13 18.91
CA GLU A 17 -5.03 -5.32 17.66
C GLU A 17 -6.34 -4.50 17.61
N LYS A 18 -7.01 -4.34 18.75
CA LYS A 18 -8.23 -3.53 18.84
C LYS A 18 -7.96 -2.03 18.72
N ILE A 19 -6.80 -1.55 19.17
CA ILE A 19 -6.44 -0.13 19.19
C ILE A 19 -5.67 0.29 17.93
N LEU A 20 -4.69 -0.52 17.53
CA LEU A 20 -3.77 -0.24 16.42
C LEU A 20 -4.19 -0.93 15.12
N GLY A 21 -5.04 -1.97 15.22
CA GLY A 21 -5.44 -2.81 14.09
C GLY A 21 -4.59 -4.07 13.95
N PRO A 22 -4.96 -4.97 13.01
CA PRO A 22 -4.26 -6.22 12.78
C PRO A 22 -2.85 -6.02 12.22
N ASP A 23 -1.89 -6.80 12.73
CA ASP A 23 -0.53 -6.84 12.20
C ASP A 23 -0.46 -7.57 10.86
N TYR A 24 -0.06 -6.85 9.81
CA TYR A 24 0.17 -7.41 8.47
C TYR A 24 1.68 -7.61 8.27
N ALA A 25 2.13 -8.85 8.47
CA ALA A 25 3.52 -9.24 8.30
C ALA A 25 3.93 -9.31 6.81
N TYR A 26 4.22 -8.14 6.20
CA TYR A 26 4.54 -7.98 4.76
C TYR A 26 5.54 -9.01 4.23
N TYR A 27 6.59 -9.33 4.99
CA TYR A 27 7.66 -10.25 4.59
C TYR A 27 7.15 -11.68 4.32
N LYS A 28 6.06 -12.13 4.97
CA LYS A 28 5.47 -13.46 4.73
C LYS A 28 4.97 -13.62 3.30
N PHE A 29 4.62 -12.52 2.65
CA PHE A 29 4.07 -12.49 1.30
C PHE A 29 5.13 -12.17 0.23
N ILE A 30 6.41 -12.14 0.59
CA ILE A 30 7.52 -11.95 -0.32
C ILE A 30 8.24 -13.28 -0.49
N LYS A 31 8.50 -13.66 -1.75
CA LYS A 31 9.29 -14.85 -2.08
C LYS A 31 10.75 -14.62 -1.71
N ASP A 32 11.38 -15.63 -1.12
CA ASP A 32 12.82 -15.65 -0.93
C ASP A 32 13.56 -15.91 -2.28
N PRO A 33 14.89 -15.68 -2.35
CA PRO A 33 15.64 -15.87 -3.59
C PRO A 33 15.56 -17.29 -4.15
N GLY A 34 15.50 -18.31 -3.29
CA GLY A 34 15.39 -19.72 -3.69
C GLY A 34 14.05 -20.01 -4.35
N GLU A 35 12.96 -19.45 -3.83
CA GLU A 35 11.62 -19.51 -4.43
C GLU A 35 11.56 -18.81 -5.81
N LEU A 36 12.47 -17.88 -6.09
CA LEU A 36 12.65 -17.26 -7.41
C LEU A 36 13.66 -18.00 -8.30
N GLY A 37 14.23 -19.10 -7.82
CA GLY A 37 15.21 -19.93 -8.53
C GLY A 37 16.61 -19.31 -8.60
N MET A 38 16.86 -18.24 -7.85
CA MET A 38 18.16 -17.58 -7.73
C MET A 38 19.16 -18.48 -7.01
N GLY A 39 20.45 -18.29 -7.26
CA GLY A 39 21.49 -19.05 -6.60
C GLY A 39 22.89 -18.60 -6.97
N ALA A 40 23.90 -19.18 -6.31
CA ALA A 40 25.30 -18.77 -6.46
C ALA A 40 25.98 -19.29 -7.73
N SER A 41 25.40 -20.27 -8.43
CA SER A 41 26.04 -20.87 -9.61
C SER A 41 26.07 -19.92 -10.80
N GLY A 42 27.17 -19.91 -11.56
CA GLY A 42 27.35 -19.01 -12.71
C GLY A 42 26.26 -19.15 -13.79
N GLY A 43 25.67 -20.33 -13.94
CA GLY A 43 24.54 -20.55 -14.86
C GLY A 43 23.25 -19.85 -14.44
N LYS A 44 23.18 -19.30 -13.23
CA LYS A 44 22.00 -18.61 -12.68
C LYS A 44 22.05 -17.09 -12.82
N ILE A 45 23.08 -16.52 -13.45
CA ILE A 45 23.21 -15.05 -13.60
C ILE A 45 21.93 -14.40 -14.16
N ALA A 46 21.37 -14.96 -15.24
CA ALA A 46 20.13 -14.44 -15.82
C ALA A 46 18.93 -14.56 -14.86
N THR A 47 18.81 -15.68 -14.13
CA THR A 47 17.78 -15.89 -13.11
C THR A 47 17.94 -14.92 -11.94
N ASN A 48 19.17 -14.67 -11.49
CA ASN A 48 19.48 -13.74 -10.41
C ASN A 48 19.08 -12.31 -10.80
N ILE A 49 19.43 -11.87 -12.01
CA ILE A 49 19.01 -10.56 -12.53
C ILE A 49 17.47 -10.47 -12.60
N GLY A 50 16.81 -11.50 -13.12
CA GLY A 50 15.35 -11.55 -13.16
C GLY A 50 14.68 -11.51 -11.77
N GLY A 51 15.30 -12.14 -10.78
CA GLY A 51 14.85 -12.09 -9.38
C GLY A 51 15.00 -10.68 -8.78
N ILE A 52 16.14 -10.03 -8.99
CA ILE A 52 16.36 -8.62 -8.56
C ILE A 52 15.32 -7.70 -9.20
N ILE A 53 15.07 -7.83 -10.52
CA ILE A 53 14.03 -7.06 -11.21
C ILE A 53 12.66 -7.31 -10.56
N SER A 54 12.34 -8.56 -10.22
CA SER A 54 11.07 -8.90 -9.56
C SER A 54 10.92 -8.24 -8.18
N TYR A 55 12.00 -8.11 -7.40
CA TYR A 55 11.98 -7.35 -6.15
C TYR A 55 11.83 -5.84 -6.39
N VAL A 56 12.49 -5.27 -7.40
CA VAL A 56 12.31 -3.86 -7.76
C VAL A 56 10.87 -3.58 -8.23
N GLU A 57 10.26 -4.50 -8.98
CA GLU A 57 8.86 -4.42 -9.39
C GLU A 57 7.91 -4.53 -8.19
N LEU A 58 8.22 -5.35 -7.18
CA LEU A 58 7.45 -5.40 -5.93
C LEU A 58 7.46 -4.04 -5.22
N LEU A 59 8.65 -3.41 -5.13
CA LEU A 59 8.82 -2.13 -4.45
C LEU A 59 8.15 -0.96 -5.20
N SER A 60 8.19 -0.97 -6.54
CA SER A 60 7.68 0.11 -7.37
C SER A 60 6.24 -0.11 -7.85
N ALA A 61 5.97 -1.24 -8.49
CA ALA A 61 4.68 -1.53 -9.11
C ALA A 61 3.72 -2.35 -8.24
N GLY A 62 4.25 -3.07 -7.25
CA GLY A 62 3.49 -3.92 -6.34
C GLY A 62 3.18 -5.29 -6.93
N LYS A 63 2.66 -5.35 -8.16
CA LYS A 63 2.50 -6.62 -8.87
C LYS A 63 3.85 -7.10 -9.40
N SER A 64 4.39 -8.18 -8.84
CA SER A 64 5.61 -8.80 -9.36
C SER A 64 5.64 -10.31 -9.09
N LYS A 65 6.59 -11.00 -9.74
CA LYS A 65 6.85 -12.43 -9.49
C LYS A 65 7.36 -12.72 -8.09
N ALA A 66 7.94 -11.72 -7.41
CA ALA A 66 8.44 -11.81 -6.04
C ALA A 66 7.30 -11.75 -5.01
N SER A 67 6.09 -11.33 -5.39
CA SER A 67 4.93 -11.39 -4.50
C SER A 67 4.29 -12.78 -4.48
N LYS A 68 3.88 -13.22 -3.29
CA LYS A 68 3.00 -14.38 -3.08
C LYS A 68 1.51 -13.97 -3.11
N ALA A 69 1.22 -12.68 -2.97
CA ALA A 69 -0.10 -12.14 -2.62
C ALA A 69 -0.60 -11.04 -3.58
N GLY A 70 0.16 -10.72 -4.64
CA GLY A 70 -0.11 -9.55 -5.49
C GLY A 70 0.35 -8.24 -4.83
N ILE A 71 -0.48 -7.20 -4.89
CA ILE A 71 -0.18 -5.94 -4.21
C ILE A 71 -0.36 -6.17 -2.70
N LEU A 72 0.67 -5.87 -1.93
CA LEU A 72 0.72 -6.12 -0.49
C LEU A 72 0.00 -5.04 0.31
N GLY A 73 -0.41 -5.39 1.52
CA GLY A 73 -1.13 -4.54 2.48
C GLY A 73 -2.48 -5.13 2.87
N ASN A 74 -2.98 -4.77 4.05
CA ASN A 74 -4.33 -5.08 4.53
C ASN A 74 -5.27 -3.88 4.37
N LYS A 75 -6.57 -4.14 4.52
CA LYS A 75 -7.60 -3.09 4.56
C LYS A 75 -8.79 -3.58 5.37
N TYR A 76 -9.25 -2.80 6.32
CA TYR A 76 -10.18 -3.26 7.34
C TYR A 76 -10.96 -2.10 7.94
N PHE A 77 -12.08 -2.43 8.58
CA PHE A 77 -12.77 -1.48 9.44
C PHE A 77 -12.25 -1.59 10.87
N MET A 78 -11.81 -0.48 11.42
CA MET A 78 -11.41 -0.35 12.82
C MET A 78 -12.56 0.27 13.60
N LYS A 79 -13.18 -0.49 14.50
CA LYS A 79 -14.21 0.03 15.39
C LYS A 79 -13.58 1.06 16.33
N THR A 80 -14.16 2.24 16.38
CA THR A 80 -13.75 3.27 17.34
C THR A 80 -14.47 3.06 18.67
N GLY A 81 -13.97 3.69 19.74
CA GLY A 81 -14.69 3.78 21.02
C GLY A 81 -15.84 4.80 21.03
N ALA A 82 -16.12 5.45 19.90
CA ALA A 82 -17.10 6.52 19.77
C ALA A 82 -18.33 6.06 18.96
N THR A 83 -19.41 6.83 19.09
CA THR A 83 -20.61 6.67 18.27
C THR A 83 -20.71 7.77 17.22
N CYS A 84 -21.60 7.57 16.26
CA CYS A 84 -21.97 8.56 15.27
C CYS A 84 -23.48 8.47 15.00
N LYS A 85 -24.07 9.56 14.51
CA LYS A 85 -25.48 9.60 14.15
C LYS A 85 -25.64 9.11 12.71
N ASP A 86 -26.31 7.99 12.51
CA ASP A 86 -26.64 7.51 11.17
C ASP A 86 -27.61 8.50 10.50
N VAL A 87 -27.22 9.01 9.33
CA VAL A 87 -28.04 9.99 8.59
C VAL A 87 -29.29 9.38 7.98
N ASP A 88 -29.32 8.07 7.76
CA ASP A 88 -30.45 7.39 7.12
C ASP A 88 -31.55 7.04 8.16
N SER A 89 -31.17 6.51 9.33
CA SER A 89 -32.12 6.16 10.41
C SER A 89 -32.28 7.22 11.52
N GLY A 90 -31.29 8.09 11.71
CA GLY A 90 -31.19 9.02 12.84
C GLY A 90 -30.67 8.42 14.14
N GLU A 91 -30.35 7.12 14.17
CA GLU A 91 -29.90 6.41 15.36
C GLU A 91 -28.42 6.65 15.69
N SER A 92 -28.06 6.50 16.97
CA SER A 92 -26.67 6.56 17.41
C SER A 92 -26.04 5.17 17.32
N VAL A 93 -25.08 5.00 16.42
CA VAL A 93 -24.45 3.71 16.09
C VAL A 93 -22.95 3.73 16.37
N THR A 94 -22.32 2.54 16.47
CA THR A 94 -20.87 2.45 16.66
C THR A 94 -20.13 2.97 15.43
N ARG A 95 -19.26 3.97 15.63
CA ARG A 95 -18.44 4.54 14.55
C ARG A 95 -17.23 3.63 14.28
N ALA A 96 -16.90 3.44 13.01
CA ALA A 96 -15.68 2.82 12.55
C ALA A 96 -14.85 3.79 11.69
N LEU A 97 -13.57 3.49 11.55
CA LEU A 97 -12.68 4.05 10.54
C LEU A 97 -12.38 2.96 9.51
N TYR A 98 -12.31 3.33 8.24
CA TYR A 98 -11.84 2.41 7.20
C TYR A 98 -10.37 2.68 6.93
N ILE A 99 -9.52 1.70 7.21
CA ILE A 99 -8.07 1.77 7.00
C ILE A 99 -7.75 0.96 5.75
N ASN A 100 -6.97 1.53 4.83
CA ASN A 100 -6.54 0.87 3.60
C ASN A 100 -5.04 1.03 3.40
N ASN A 101 -4.29 0.00 3.80
CA ASN A 101 -2.84 -0.07 3.66
C ASN A 101 -2.43 -0.75 2.34
N VAL A 102 -3.38 -1.01 1.43
CA VAL A 102 -3.10 -1.49 0.07
C VAL A 102 -2.85 -0.27 -0.82
N PRO A 103 -1.63 -0.09 -1.38
CA PRO A 103 -1.32 1.07 -2.22
C PRO A 103 -2.29 1.21 -3.39
N ASP A 104 -2.92 2.38 -3.49
CA ASP A 104 -3.97 2.65 -4.47
C ASP A 104 -3.46 3.42 -5.72
N GLY A 105 -2.20 3.85 -5.67
CA GLY A 105 -1.52 4.59 -6.73
C GLY A 105 -1.69 6.09 -6.65
N SER A 106 -2.20 6.63 -5.54
CA SER A 106 -2.19 8.07 -5.29
C SER A 106 -0.79 8.53 -4.88
N ILE A 107 -0.19 9.46 -5.64
CA ILE A 107 1.14 10.02 -5.35
C ILE A 107 0.94 11.51 -5.05
N PRO A 108 1.15 11.99 -3.80
CA PRO A 108 0.66 13.28 -3.33
C PRO A 108 0.96 14.46 -4.28
N PHE A 109 2.20 14.63 -4.74
CA PHE A 109 2.59 15.73 -5.64
C PHE A 109 2.01 15.61 -7.04
N ILE A 110 1.88 14.39 -7.59
CA ILE A 110 1.48 14.19 -8.98
C ILE A 110 -0.04 14.05 -9.09
N SER A 111 -0.65 13.30 -8.17
CA SER A 111 -2.10 13.10 -8.11
C SER A 111 -2.83 14.39 -7.71
N SER A 112 -2.24 15.26 -6.90
CA SER A 112 -2.83 16.60 -6.63
C SER A 112 -2.80 17.51 -7.87
N MET A 113 -1.75 17.45 -8.68
CA MET A 113 -1.64 18.24 -9.91
C MET A 113 -2.51 17.70 -11.07
N THR A 114 -2.59 16.38 -11.20
CA THR A 114 -3.25 15.71 -12.34
C THR A 114 -4.68 15.27 -12.04
N GLY A 115 -5.07 15.20 -10.76
CA GLY A 115 -6.34 14.66 -10.30
C GLY A 115 -6.51 13.16 -10.59
N SER A 116 -5.41 12.43 -10.80
CA SER A 116 -5.41 11.03 -11.24
C SER A 116 -4.50 10.15 -10.39
N ASN A 117 -4.91 8.90 -10.20
CA ASN A 117 -4.11 7.83 -9.58
C ASN A 117 -3.38 7.02 -10.65
N PHE A 118 -2.30 6.34 -10.26
CA PHE A 118 -1.51 5.51 -11.17
C PHE A 118 -1.89 4.03 -11.03
N LYS A 119 -2.24 3.39 -12.14
CA LYS A 119 -2.61 1.96 -12.12
C LYS A 119 -1.45 1.04 -11.75
N ASP A 120 -0.23 1.41 -12.13
CA ASP A 120 0.94 0.53 -12.03
C ASP A 120 1.97 1.00 -10.99
N PHE A 121 1.74 2.09 -10.25
CA PHE A 121 2.62 2.53 -9.14
C PHE A 121 1.99 2.20 -7.79
N ARG A 122 1.80 0.91 -7.55
CA ARG A 122 1.15 0.38 -6.33
C ARG A 122 2.10 -0.50 -5.50
N GLY A 123 3.40 -0.27 -5.62
CA GLY A 123 4.41 -0.94 -4.81
C GLY A 123 4.55 -0.35 -3.41
N LEU A 124 5.38 -1.00 -2.60
CA LEU A 124 5.65 -0.58 -1.22
C LEU A 124 6.23 0.84 -1.13
N VAL A 125 7.11 1.23 -2.06
CA VAL A 125 7.75 2.55 -2.04
C VAL A 125 6.74 3.66 -2.36
N PRO A 126 5.98 3.60 -3.47
CA PRO A 126 4.88 4.55 -3.67
C PRO A 126 3.82 4.52 -2.57
N GLY A 127 3.56 3.34 -1.98
CA GLY A 127 2.66 3.18 -0.83
C GLY A 127 3.06 4.05 0.36
N VAL A 128 4.31 3.92 0.83
CA VAL A 128 4.82 4.74 1.94
C VAL A 128 4.73 6.24 1.62
N ILE A 129 5.06 6.65 0.40
CA ILE A 129 4.97 8.06 -0.02
C ILE A 129 3.51 8.54 -0.02
N SER A 130 2.58 7.69 -0.46
CA SER A 130 1.13 7.95 -0.44
C SER A 130 0.63 8.13 1.00
N ASP A 131 0.98 7.20 1.89
CA ASP A 131 0.62 7.22 3.31
C ASP A 131 1.15 8.47 4.02
N MET A 132 2.39 8.87 3.74
CA MET A 132 2.94 10.14 4.24
C MET A 132 2.13 11.36 3.79
N GLY A 133 1.57 11.33 2.57
CA GLY A 133 0.67 12.38 2.10
C GLY A 133 -0.69 12.39 2.81
N HIS A 134 -1.13 11.23 3.32
CA HIS A 134 -2.34 11.10 4.14
C HIS A 134 -2.17 11.63 5.57
N LEU A 135 -0.93 11.80 6.06
CA LEU A 135 -0.61 12.54 7.29
C LEU A 135 -0.74 14.05 7.11
N ASN A 136 -1.83 14.50 6.48
CA ASN A 136 -2.15 15.89 6.25
C ASN A 136 -2.68 16.52 7.55
N PRO A 137 -1.98 17.52 8.14
CA PRO A 137 -2.40 18.15 9.39
C PRO A 137 -3.82 18.71 9.35
N LEU A 138 -4.28 19.21 8.19
CA LEU A 138 -5.64 19.76 8.05
C LEU A 138 -6.72 18.68 8.18
N GLY A 139 -6.48 17.49 7.61
CA GLY A 139 -7.40 16.35 7.75
C GLY A 139 -7.44 15.85 9.18
N ILE A 140 -6.29 15.81 9.85
CA ILE A 140 -6.19 15.46 11.27
C ILE A 140 -6.94 16.47 12.14
N PHE A 141 -6.74 17.77 11.93
CA PHE A 141 -7.49 18.80 12.65
C PHE A 141 -8.99 18.72 12.40
N GLN A 142 -9.41 18.49 11.15
CA GLN A 142 -10.81 18.28 10.82
C GLN A 142 -11.39 17.10 11.61
N ALA A 143 -10.67 15.97 11.69
CA ALA A 143 -11.10 14.80 12.45
C ALA A 143 -11.30 15.09 13.95
N PHE A 144 -10.45 15.93 14.56
CA PHE A 144 -10.63 16.38 15.94
C PHE A 144 -11.81 17.35 16.12
N MET A 145 -12.15 18.13 15.09
CA MET A 145 -13.26 19.10 15.13
C MET A 145 -14.64 18.48 14.90
N LEU A 146 -14.72 17.22 14.47
CA LEU A 146 -15.99 16.52 14.21
C LEU A 146 -16.88 16.33 15.46
N GLY A 147 -16.33 16.57 16.65
CA GLY A 147 -17.05 16.35 17.90
C GLY A 147 -17.22 14.87 18.23
N SER A 148 -17.95 14.58 19.32
CA SER A 148 -18.08 13.23 19.86
C SER A 148 -19.11 12.35 19.15
N ASN A 149 -20.03 12.94 18.37
CA ASN A 149 -21.10 12.21 17.69
C ASN A 149 -21.41 12.84 16.31
N PRO A 150 -20.48 12.77 15.34
CA PRO A 150 -20.71 13.31 14.00
C PRO A 150 -21.75 12.50 13.24
N ASP A 151 -22.24 13.05 12.13
CA ASP A 151 -23.05 12.32 11.17
C ASP A 151 -22.21 11.23 10.47
N CYS A 152 -22.82 10.06 10.25
CA CYS A 152 -22.19 8.93 9.58
C CYS A 152 -23.17 8.18 8.67
N LYS A 153 -22.62 7.34 7.80
CA LYS A 153 -23.39 6.47 6.91
C LYS A 153 -22.73 5.10 6.83
N SER A 154 -23.55 4.06 6.67
CA SER A 154 -23.05 2.72 6.38
C SER A 154 -22.42 2.68 4.98
N ILE A 155 -21.17 2.25 4.90
CA ILE A 155 -20.48 1.97 3.64
C ILE A 155 -20.04 0.52 3.60
N THR A 156 -20.19 -0.12 2.44
CA THR A 156 -19.70 -1.46 2.17
C THR A 156 -18.39 -1.37 1.40
N MET A 157 -17.32 -1.87 2.00
CA MET A 157 -15.96 -1.75 1.44
C MET A 157 -15.28 -3.12 1.35
N PRO A 158 -14.41 -3.33 0.35
CA PRO A 158 -13.63 -4.56 0.27
C PRO A 158 -12.59 -4.60 1.39
N THR A 159 -12.54 -5.68 2.16
CA THR A 159 -11.57 -5.89 3.23
C THR A 159 -10.50 -6.90 2.83
N ARG A 160 -9.38 -6.90 3.55
CA ARG A 160 -8.29 -7.87 3.43
C ARG A 160 -7.63 -8.02 4.80
N ASP A 161 -7.58 -9.25 5.29
CA ASP A 161 -7.01 -9.56 6.59
C ASP A 161 -5.47 -9.68 6.57
N SER A 162 -4.89 -9.99 7.74
CA SER A 162 -3.45 -10.23 7.94
C SER A 162 -2.92 -11.47 7.19
N ASN A 163 -3.80 -12.36 6.75
CA ASN A 163 -3.48 -13.55 5.95
C ASN A 163 -3.66 -13.32 4.44
N ASN A 164 -3.93 -12.08 4.04
CA ASN A 164 -4.17 -11.68 2.66
C ASN A 164 -5.41 -12.35 2.04
N ILE A 165 -6.43 -12.62 2.86
CA ILE A 165 -7.73 -13.12 2.44
C ILE A 165 -8.64 -11.92 2.20
N ASP A 166 -9.12 -11.79 0.96
CA ASP A 166 -10.04 -10.72 0.57
C ASP A 166 -11.48 -11.05 0.99
N SER A 167 -12.20 -10.05 1.48
CA SER A 167 -13.61 -10.13 1.86
C SER A 167 -14.33 -8.81 1.58
N THR A 168 -15.55 -8.65 2.08
CA THR A 168 -16.33 -7.42 2.00
C THR A 168 -17.11 -7.25 3.30
N GLU A 169 -17.03 -6.07 3.89
CA GLU A 169 -17.68 -5.74 5.15
C GLU A 169 -18.41 -4.41 5.04
N ALA A 170 -19.37 -4.18 5.93
CA ALA A 170 -20.10 -2.94 6.04
C ALA A 170 -19.95 -2.37 7.46
N ALA A 171 -19.69 -1.07 7.56
CA ALA A 171 -19.64 -0.37 8.84
C ALA A 171 -20.03 1.10 8.67
N PHE A 172 -20.37 1.74 9.80
CA PHE A 172 -20.71 3.16 9.83
C PHE A 172 -19.44 4.01 9.95
N VAL A 173 -19.22 4.87 8.96
CA VAL A 173 -18.06 5.78 8.90
C VAL A 173 -18.57 7.21 8.85
N ALA A 174 -17.90 8.14 9.54
CA ALA A 174 -18.31 9.54 9.56
C ALA A 174 -18.33 10.11 8.13
N THR A 175 -19.36 10.89 7.81
CA THR A 175 -19.56 11.43 6.45
C THR A 175 -18.37 12.29 6.00
N ALA A 176 -17.75 13.02 6.93
CA ALA A 176 -16.54 13.80 6.68
C ALA A 176 -15.31 12.93 6.34
N ASP A 177 -15.16 11.77 7.00
CA ASP A 177 -14.09 10.82 6.65
C ASP A 177 -14.36 10.24 5.27
N ILE A 178 -15.61 9.80 5.01
CA ILE A 178 -16.04 9.27 3.71
C ILE A 178 -15.79 10.30 2.61
N GLN A 179 -16.09 11.59 2.83
CA GLN A 179 -15.86 12.66 1.86
C GLN A 179 -14.40 12.75 1.40
N ASN A 180 -13.46 12.46 2.29
CA ASN A 180 -12.02 12.50 2.03
C ASN A 180 -11.45 11.15 1.53
N MET A 181 -12.25 10.07 1.53
CA MET A 181 -11.81 8.78 1.01
C MET A 181 -11.60 8.81 -0.50
N ASN A 182 -10.57 8.10 -0.96
CA ASN A 182 -10.25 8.00 -2.37
C ASN A 182 -11.39 7.32 -3.15
N PRO A 183 -11.96 7.94 -4.19
CA PRO A 183 -13.04 7.37 -5.00
C PRO A 183 -12.74 6.00 -5.60
N CYS A 184 -11.45 5.68 -5.81
CA CYS A 184 -11.01 4.42 -6.38
C CYS A 184 -11.18 3.23 -5.43
N TRP A 185 -11.43 3.46 -4.14
CA TRP A 185 -11.66 2.41 -3.15
C TRP A 185 -13.09 1.85 -3.21
N PHE A 186 -14.03 2.63 -3.73
CA PHE A 186 -15.44 2.22 -3.86
C PHE A 186 -15.65 1.33 -5.10
N SER A 187 -16.58 0.38 -4.99
CA SER A 187 -16.87 -0.61 -6.04
C SER A 187 -17.38 0.04 -7.33
N ASP A 188 -18.17 1.11 -7.23
CA ASP A 188 -18.68 1.90 -8.36
C ASP A 188 -17.70 2.99 -8.82
N LYS A 189 -16.50 3.03 -8.21
CA LYS A 189 -15.45 4.01 -8.49
C LYS A 189 -15.91 5.45 -8.30
N LYS A 190 -16.86 5.68 -7.40
CA LYS A 190 -17.39 7.00 -7.07
C LYS A 190 -17.50 7.15 -5.56
N ASN A 191 -17.05 8.29 -5.04
CA ASN A 191 -17.24 8.61 -3.65
C ASN A 191 -18.71 8.99 -3.39
N PRO A 192 -19.41 8.32 -2.46
CA PRO A 192 -20.84 8.53 -2.25
C PRO A 192 -21.18 9.87 -1.58
N ILE A 193 -20.22 10.52 -0.91
CA ILE A 193 -20.43 11.81 -0.24
C ILE A 193 -19.95 12.97 -1.11
N SER A 194 -18.72 12.91 -1.62
CA SER A 194 -18.15 14.01 -2.44
C SER A 194 -18.60 13.96 -3.91
N GLY A 195 -19.13 12.82 -4.38
CA GLY A 195 -19.53 12.61 -5.76
C GLY A 195 -18.37 12.48 -6.76
N GLN A 196 -17.13 12.61 -6.30
CA GLN A 196 -15.94 12.50 -7.12
C GLN A 196 -15.82 11.11 -7.72
N LYS A 197 -15.43 11.03 -8.99
CA LYS A 197 -15.17 9.77 -9.69
C LYS A 197 -13.67 9.47 -9.69
N CYS A 198 -13.34 8.19 -9.54
CA CYS A 198 -11.98 7.69 -9.68
C CYS A 198 -11.45 8.03 -11.08
N LYS A 199 -10.27 8.64 -11.13
CA LYS A 199 -9.51 8.84 -12.36
C LYS A 199 -8.21 8.08 -12.20
N GLU A 200 -7.96 7.16 -13.12
CA GLU A 200 -6.72 6.40 -13.16
C GLU A 200 -5.98 6.71 -14.47
N SER A 201 -4.77 7.24 -14.35
CA SER A 201 -3.85 7.39 -15.47
C SER A 201 -2.95 6.16 -15.57
N PHE A 202 -2.60 5.82 -16.80
CA PHE A 202 -1.54 4.84 -17.06
C PHE A 202 -0.20 5.50 -16.82
N SER A 203 0.66 4.81 -16.10
CA SER A 203 2.09 5.08 -16.14
C SER A 203 2.64 4.55 -17.47
N ASN A 204 3.44 5.35 -18.18
CA ASN A 204 4.28 4.85 -19.28
C ASN A 204 5.42 3.97 -18.73
N TYR A 205 5.08 2.93 -17.95
CA TYR A 205 6.05 1.92 -17.57
C TYR A 205 6.26 1.00 -18.77
N LYS A 206 7.06 1.47 -19.73
CA LYS A 206 7.63 0.57 -20.73
C LYS A 206 8.56 -0.37 -19.98
N LYS A 207 8.12 -1.61 -19.81
CA LYS A 207 8.98 -2.70 -19.38
C LYS A 207 10.18 -2.71 -20.34
N ARG A 208 11.33 -2.21 -19.89
CA ARG A 208 12.56 -2.23 -20.68
C ARG A 208 13.11 -3.64 -20.62
N ASP A 209 12.45 -4.55 -21.33
CA ASP A 209 12.88 -5.94 -21.49
C ASP A 209 14.14 -6.02 -22.38
N LYS A 210 14.51 -4.91 -23.04
CA LYS A 210 15.69 -4.79 -23.90
C LYS A 210 16.51 -3.56 -23.52
N MET A 211 17.82 -3.74 -23.54
CA MET A 211 18.78 -2.63 -23.50
C MET A 211 18.42 -1.65 -24.63
N PRO A 212 18.50 -0.32 -24.40
CA PRO A 212 18.22 0.64 -25.47
C PRO A 212 19.07 0.33 -26.70
N ASP A 213 18.47 0.32 -27.89
CA ASP A 213 19.16 0.17 -29.18
C ASP A 213 19.89 1.47 -29.55
N ASP A 214 20.71 1.97 -28.64
CA ASP A 214 21.54 3.14 -28.79
C ASP A 214 23.00 2.76 -28.51
N LEU A 215 23.86 2.93 -29.52
CA LEU A 215 25.26 2.51 -29.49
C LEU A 215 26.05 3.19 -28.36
N LEU A 216 25.76 4.47 -28.07
CA LEU A 216 26.47 5.24 -27.04
C LEU A 216 26.09 4.73 -25.65
N ILE A 217 24.80 4.45 -25.43
CA ILE A 217 24.29 3.90 -24.18
C ILE A 217 24.82 2.47 -23.95
N GLN A 218 24.86 1.66 -25.00
CA GLN A 218 25.42 0.31 -24.93
C GLN A 218 26.92 0.31 -24.62
N LEU A 219 27.69 1.20 -25.27
CA LEU A 219 29.11 1.42 -24.96
C LEU A 219 29.30 1.90 -23.52
N TYR A 220 28.49 2.83 -23.05
CA TYR A 220 28.56 3.35 -21.69
C TYR A 220 28.35 2.24 -20.65
N TYR A 221 27.26 1.47 -20.76
CA TYR A 221 27.01 0.36 -19.84
C TYR A 221 28.06 -0.76 -19.98
N GLY A 222 28.52 -1.05 -21.21
CA GLY A 222 29.62 -1.99 -21.43
C GLY A 222 30.92 -1.55 -20.75
N SER A 223 31.25 -0.26 -20.83
CA SER A 223 32.42 0.32 -20.18
C SER A 223 32.35 0.24 -18.65
N LEU A 224 31.17 0.51 -18.07
CA LEU A 224 30.93 0.35 -16.63
C LEU A 224 31.02 -1.12 -16.19
N GLY A 225 30.50 -2.04 -17.00
CA GLY A 225 30.60 -3.48 -16.75
C GLY A 225 32.05 -3.96 -16.75
N LEU A 226 32.85 -3.54 -17.74
CA LEU A 226 34.28 -3.83 -17.82
C LEU A 226 35.06 -3.21 -16.65
N LEU A 227 34.75 -1.97 -16.28
CA LEU A 227 35.35 -1.33 -15.11
C LEU A 227 35.01 -2.10 -13.82
N GLY A 228 33.74 -2.50 -13.64
CA GLY A 228 33.31 -3.31 -12.51
C GLY A 228 34.02 -4.66 -12.44
N LEU A 229 34.12 -5.36 -13.57
CA LEU A 229 34.88 -6.62 -13.68
C LEU A 229 36.37 -6.42 -13.37
N TYR A 230 36.97 -5.34 -13.87
CA TYR A 230 38.35 -4.99 -13.59
C TYR A 230 38.57 -4.72 -12.09
N LEU A 231 37.69 -3.96 -11.44
CA LEU A 231 37.75 -3.70 -10.01
C LEU A 231 37.60 -5.00 -9.19
N LEU A 232 36.65 -5.87 -9.56
CA LEU A 232 36.48 -7.17 -8.93
C LEU A 232 37.71 -8.07 -9.12
N MET A 233 38.23 -8.17 -10.34
CA MET A 233 39.47 -8.92 -10.61
C MET A 233 40.62 -8.37 -9.78
N ARG A 234 40.79 -7.05 -9.69
CA ARG A 234 41.85 -6.40 -8.91
C ARG A 234 41.67 -6.63 -7.40
N MET A 235 40.44 -6.71 -6.91
CA MET A 235 40.16 -7.06 -5.52
C MET A 235 40.48 -8.53 -5.22
N VAL A 236 40.19 -9.45 -6.15
CA VAL A 236 40.45 -10.89 -5.99
C VAL A 236 41.93 -11.23 -6.17
N THR A 237 42.65 -10.51 -7.04
CA THR A 237 44.08 -10.73 -7.34
C THR A 237 45.04 -9.94 -6.45
N LYS A 238 44.55 -8.94 -5.70
CA LYS A 238 45.31 -8.36 -4.59
C LYS A 238 45.36 -9.37 -3.43
N LYS A 239 46.42 -10.17 -3.40
CA LYS A 239 47.09 -10.54 -2.15
C LYS A 239 47.93 -9.38 -1.67
#